data_AF-A0A944IQH7-F1
#
_entry.id   AF-A0A944IQH7-F1
#
_cell.length_a   1.000
_cell.length_b   1.000
_cell.length_c   1.000
_cell.angle_alpha   90.00
_cell.angle_beta   90.00
_cell.angle_gamma   90.00
#
_symmetry.space_group_name_H-M   'P 1'
#
loop_
_entity.id
_entity.type
_entity.pdbx_description
1 polymer ?
#
loop_
_entity_poly.entity_id
_entity_poly.type
_entity_poly.pdbx_seq_one_letter_code
_entity_poly.pdbx_strand_id
1 'polypeptide(L)'
;MSRTGPRNTYADYQPSEKMLAAIKEWEDVVKLEEEKRHAARAAVAEELRTAQVSHGALAPHTPWTEGTITGIAREYKVPGLRQRKTTDANEG
;
A
#
# COMPACT_ATOMS: atom_id res chain seq x y z
N MET A 1 46.89 -33.05 5.35
CA MET A 1 46.10 -32.81 4.13
C MET A 1 45.14 -31.66 4.41
N SER A 2 45.53 -30.44 4.05
CA SER A 2 44.71 -29.24 4.30
C SER A 2 43.57 -29.20 3.28
N ARG A 3 42.32 -29.30 3.76
CA ARG A 3 41.13 -29.09 2.92
C ARG A 3 41.08 -27.61 2.54
N THR A 4 41.51 -27.28 1.33
CA THR A 4 41.28 -25.95 0.76
C THR A 4 39.77 -25.82 0.55
N GLY A 5 39.10 -25.04 1.40
CA GLY A 5 37.70 -24.67 1.19
C GLY A 5 37.51 -23.96 -0.16
N PRO A 6 36.27 -23.83 -0.66
CA PRO A 6 36.00 -23.19 -1.94
C PRO A 6 36.65 -21.80 -1.98
N ARG A 7 37.40 -21.51 -3.06
CA ARG A 7 38.07 -20.22 -3.23
C ARG A 7 37.00 -19.13 -3.27
N ASN A 8 37.09 -18.15 -2.37
CA ASN A 8 36.28 -16.95 -2.48
C ASN A 8 36.80 -16.11 -3.65
N THR A 9 36.23 -16.31 -4.83
CA THR A 9 36.64 -15.66 -6.09
C THR A 9 36.24 -14.19 -6.18
N TYR A 10 35.56 -13.65 -5.16
CA TYR A 10 35.02 -12.28 -5.15
C TYR A 10 35.54 -11.46 -3.97
N ALA A 11 36.64 -11.89 -3.33
CA ALA A 11 37.18 -11.21 -2.16
C ALA A 11 37.51 -9.72 -2.40
N ASP A 12 37.85 -9.35 -3.64
CA ASP A 12 38.23 -8.00 -4.04
C ASP A 12 37.11 -7.24 -4.78
N TYR A 13 35.91 -7.83 -4.90
CA TYR A 13 34.81 -7.18 -5.59
C TYR A 13 34.31 -5.96 -4.81
N GLN A 14 34.27 -4.82 -5.48
CA GLN A 14 33.58 -3.62 -5.03
C GLN A 14 32.55 -3.21 -6.07
N PRO A 15 31.29 -2.94 -5.67
CA PRO A 15 30.29 -2.40 -6.58
C PRO A 15 30.78 -1.11 -7.24
N SER A 16 30.46 -0.92 -8.52
CA SER A 16 30.77 0.34 -9.20
C SER A 16 30.00 1.50 -8.57
N GLU A 17 30.62 2.67 -8.48
CA GLU A 17 29.96 3.90 -8.00
C GLU A 17 28.70 4.22 -8.81
N LYS A 18 28.73 3.97 -10.13
CA LYS A 18 27.56 4.17 -11.01
C LYS A 18 26.38 3.28 -10.59
N MET A 19 26.64 2.03 -10.23
CA MET A 19 25.59 1.11 -9.77
C MET A 19 25.02 1.58 -8.43
N LEU A 20 25.89 1.92 -7.47
CA LEU A 20 25.46 2.40 -6.15
C LEU A 20 24.65 3.70 -6.25
N ALA A 21 25.07 4.62 -7.11
CA ALA A 21 24.34 5.87 -7.37
C ALA A 21 22.94 5.60 -7.95
N ALA A 22 22.83 4.72 -8.96
CA ALA A 22 21.54 4.38 -9.56
C ALA A 22 20.59 3.68 -8.56
N ILE A 23 21.11 2.80 -7.70
CA ILE A 23 20.31 2.16 -6.65
C ILE A 23 19.80 3.21 -5.66
N LYS A 24 20.68 4.11 -5.21
CA LYS A 24 20.30 5.17 -4.27
C LYS A 24 19.23 6.09 -4.85
N GLU A 25 19.37 6.50 -6.11
CA GLU A 25 18.37 7.34 -6.79
C GLU A 25 17.00 6.64 -6.85
N TRP A 26 16.98 5.35 -7.18
CA TRP A 26 15.75 4.55 -7.13
C TRP A 26 15.17 4.47 -5.71
N GLU A 27 15.99 4.18 -4.70
CA GLU A 27 15.54 4.12 -3.29
C GLU A 27 14.94 5.44 -2.82
N ASP A 28 15.52 6.57 -3.22
CA ASP A 28 15.02 7.89 -2.85
C ASP A 28 13.67 8.19 -3.53
N VAL A 29 13.47 7.77 -4.79
CA VAL A 29 12.17 7.85 -5.47
C VAL A 29 11.13 6.94 -4.82
N VAL A 30 11.51 5.71 -4.43
CA VAL A 30 10.60 4.78 -3.74
C VAL A 30 10.12 5.35 -2.41
N LYS A 31 11.02 5.95 -1.61
CA LYS A 31 10.62 6.60 -0.35
C LYS A 31 9.59 7.71 -0.61
N LEU A 32 9.83 8.55 -1.62
CA LEU A 32 8.90 9.60 -2.00
C LEU A 32 7.55 9.01 -2.45
N GLU A 33 7.56 7.96 -3.27
CA GLU A 33 6.34 7.25 -3.69
C GLU A 33 5.56 6.75 -2.48
N GLU A 34 6.22 6.10 -1.53
CA GLU A 34 5.58 5.56 -0.33
C GLU A 34 4.88 6.67 0.47
N GLU A 35 5.56 7.80 0.71
CA GLU A 35 4.98 8.96 1.37
C GLU A 35 3.73 9.48 0.64
N LYS A 36 3.80 9.64 -0.68
CA LYS A 36 2.67 10.12 -1.49
C LYS A 36 1.53 9.11 -1.53
N ARG A 37 1.85 7.82 -1.59
CA ARG A 37 0.88 6.73 -1.54
C ARG A 37 0.13 6.74 -0.21
N HIS A 38 0.82 6.91 0.92
CA HIS A 38 0.16 7.04 2.23
C HIS A 38 -0.72 8.29 2.32
N ALA A 39 -0.28 9.43 1.78
CA ALA A 39 -1.11 10.63 1.72
C ALA A 39 -2.39 10.41 0.89
N ALA A 40 -2.28 9.75 -0.26
CA ALA A 40 -3.42 9.43 -1.10
C ALA A 40 -4.39 8.42 -0.44
N ARG A 41 -3.87 7.42 0.28
CA ARG A 41 -4.70 6.48 1.07
C ARG A 41 -5.43 7.20 2.20
N ALA A 42 -4.78 8.13 2.87
CA ALA A 42 -5.41 8.95 3.90
C ALA A 42 -6.57 9.79 3.34
N ALA A 43 -6.40 10.37 2.15
CA ALA A 43 -7.47 11.10 1.46
C ALA A 43 -8.66 10.20 1.09
N VAL A 44 -8.40 8.98 0.60
CA VAL A 44 -9.45 7.98 0.34
C VAL A 44 -10.19 7.60 1.62
N ALA A 45 -9.48 7.39 2.72
CA ALA A 45 -10.10 7.11 4.00
C ALA A 45 -11.00 8.27 4.48
N GLU A 46 -10.58 9.51 4.26
CA GLU A 46 -11.39 10.69 4.61
C GLU A 46 -12.63 10.83 3.74
N GLU A 47 -12.52 10.55 2.44
CA GLU A 47 -13.66 10.51 1.52
C GLU A 47 -14.68 9.46 1.98
N LEU A 48 -14.24 8.26 2.36
CA LEU A 48 -15.12 7.22 2.90
C LEU A 48 -15.85 7.67 4.18
N ARG A 49 -15.19 8.42 5.07
CA ARG A 49 -15.82 8.96 6.29
C ARG A 49 -16.89 10.00 5.95
N THR A 50 -16.58 10.88 5.01
CA THR A 50 -17.41 12.04 4.68
C THR A 50 -18.59 11.66 3.79
N ALA A 51 -18.33 10.97 2.68
CA ALA A 51 -19.33 10.61 1.70
C ALA A 51 -20.24 9.46 2.17
N GLN A 52 -19.79 8.63 3.13
CA GLN A 52 -20.52 7.46 3.62
C GLN A 52 -21.03 6.57 2.47
N VAL A 53 -20.15 6.27 1.51
CA VAL A 53 -20.41 5.38 0.37
C VAL A 53 -19.76 4.01 0.58
N SER A 54 -20.26 2.99 -0.13
CA SER A 54 -19.63 1.67 -0.11
C SER A 54 -18.23 1.70 -0.73
N HIS A 55 -17.38 0.75 -0.34
CA HIS A 55 -16.03 0.64 -0.90
C HIS A 55 -16.05 0.39 -2.42
N GLY A 56 -16.97 -0.46 -2.90
CA GLY A 56 -17.16 -0.71 -4.33
C GLY A 56 -17.63 0.51 -5.12
N ALA A 57 -18.37 1.45 -4.52
CA ALA A 57 -18.75 2.70 -5.16
C ALA A 57 -17.56 3.66 -5.32
N LEU A 58 -16.58 3.62 -4.40
CA LEU A 58 -15.39 4.47 -4.48
C LEU A 58 -14.29 3.91 -5.40
N ALA A 59 -14.22 2.58 -5.55
CA ALA A 59 -13.17 1.91 -6.33
C ALA A 59 -12.94 2.48 -7.75
N PRO A 60 -13.98 2.77 -8.57
CA PRO A 60 -13.80 3.32 -9.92
C PRO A 60 -13.11 4.70 -9.97
N HIS A 61 -13.05 5.42 -8.85
CA HIS A 61 -12.48 6.76 -8.75
C HIS A 61 -11.03 6.77 -8.23
N THR A 62 -10.46 5.59 -7.98
CA THR A 62 -9.12 5.42 -7.41
C THR A 62 -8.33 4.39 -8.21
N PRO A 63 -7.00 4.35 -8.09
CA PRO A 63 -6.20 3.29 -8.72
C PRO A 63 -6.32 1.93 -8.00
N TRP A 64 -7.17 1.81 -6.97
CA TRP A 64 -7.24 0.67 -6.09
C TRP A 64 -8.53 -0.13 -6.27
N THR A 65 -8.43 -1.44 -6.07
CA THR A 65 -9.60 -2.31 -6.04
C THR A 65 -10.38 -2.14 -4.74
N GLU A 66 -11.63 -2.59 -4.72
CA GLU A 66 -12.46 -2.58 -3.50
C GLU A 66 -11.78 -3.32 -2.32
N GLY A 67 -11.05 -4.40 -2.60
CA GLY A 67 -10.28 -5.13 -1.58
C GLY A 67 -9.17 -4.27 -0.97
N THR A 68 -8.45 -3.53 -1.80
CA THR A 68 -7.43 -2.59 -1.32
C THR A 68 -8.04 -1.42 -0.56
N ILE A 69 -9.17 -0.87 -1.01
CA ILE A 69 -9.91 0.17 -0.28
C ILE A 69 -10.39 -0.34 1.07
N THR A 70 -10.83 -1.60 1.15
CA THR A 70 -11.19 -2.23 2.44
C THR A 70 -9.99 -2.30 3.38
N GLY A 71 -8.80 -2.59 2.86
CA GLY A 71 -7.54 -2.52 3.62
C GLY A 71 -7.24 -1.11 4.12
N ILE A 72 -7.40 -0.10 3.26
CA ILE A 72 -7.22 1.32 3.60
C ILE A 72 -8.22 1.74 4.70
N ALA A 73 -9.50 1.41 4.55
CA ALA A 73 -10.52 1.72 5.55
C ALA A 73 -10.17 1.15 6.94
N ARG A 74 -9.61 -0.07 6.99
CA ARG A 74 -9.12 -0.70 8.23
C ARG A 74 -7.87 -0.01 8.79
N GLU A 75 -6.89 0.27 7.95
CA GLU A 75 -5.63 0.95 8.33
C GLU A 75 -5.91 2.31 8.97
N TYR A 76 -6.85 3.08 8.40
CA TYR A 76 -7.21 4.41 8.86
C TYR A 76 -8.44 4.44 9.78
N LYS A 77 -8.92 3.29 10.27
CA LYS A 77 -10.04 3.19 11.23
C LYS A 77 -11.30 3.95 10.80
N VAL A 78 -11.66 3.85 9.52
CA VAL A 78 -12.90 4.43 8.99
C VAL A 78 -14.10 3.68 9.60
N PRO A 79 -15.07 4.38 10.21
CA PRO A 79 -16.28 3.73 10.72
C PRO A 79 -17.03 3.04 9.58
N GLY A 80 -17.40 1.78 9.77
CA GLY A 80 -18.21 1.07 8.78
C GLY A 80 -19.56 1.75 8.57
N LEU A 81 -20.07 1.73 7.33
CA LEU A 81 -21.46 2.13 7.08
C LEU A 81 -22.37 1.28 7.95
N ARG A 82 -23.11 1.95 8.85
CA ARG A 82 -24.22 1.29 9.55
C ARG A 82 -25.22 0.91 8.47
N GLN A 83 -25.35 -0.38 8.20
CA GLN A 83 -26.48 -0.91 7.44
C GLN A 83 -27.73 -0.39 8.16
N ARG A 84 -28.46 0.54 7.54
CA ARG A 84 -29.81 0.87 8.00
C ARG A 84 -30.53 -0.46 7.96
N LYS A 85 -30.97 -0.98 9.12
CA LYS A 85 -31.93 -2.08 9.18
C LYS A 85 -33.05 -1.68 8.23
N THR A 86 -33.18 -2.37 7.11
CA THR A 86 -34.44 -2.41 6.38
C THR A 86 -35.42 -2.96 7.40
N THR A 87 -36.19 -2.06 8.01
CA THR A 87 -37.38 -2.44 8.76
C THR A 87 -38.28 -3.03 7.70
N ASP A 88 -38.31 -4.36 7.61
CA ASP A 88 -39.35 -5.07 6.88
C ASP A 88 -40.67 -4.57 7.47
N ALA A 89 -41.36 -3.76 6.67
CA ALA A 89 -42.76 -3.44 6.88
C ALA A 89 -43.52 -4.76 6.68
N ASN A 90 -43.68 -5.49 7.77
CA ASN A 90 -44.57 -6.65 7.81
C ASN A 90 -45.99 -6.10 7.91
N GLU A 91 -46.66 -6.01 6.76
CA GLU A 91 -48.12 -5.98 6.69
C GLU A 91 -48.64 -7.32 7.24
N GLY A 92 -49.44 -7.25 8.30
CA GLY A 92 -50.11 -8.39 8.93
C GLY A 92 -51.11 -7.92 9.96
#